data_AF-A0AAN8X9A9-F1
#
_entry.id   AF-A0AAN8X9A9-F1
#
_cell.length_a   1.000
_cell.length_b   1.000
_cell.length_c   1.000
_cell.angle_alpha   90.00
_cell.angle_beta   90.00
_cell.angle_gamma   90.00
#
_symmetry.space_group_name_H-M   'P 1'
#
loop_
_entity.id
_entity.type
_entity.pdbx_description
1 polymer ?
#
loop_
_entity_poly.entity_id
_entity_poly.type
_entity_poly.pdbx_seq_one_letter_code
_entity_poly.pdbx_strand_id
1 'polypeptide(L)'
;GMFGIILNTLYWWVRPIVKWVLRRTTRLCELQRICYGEYKGTLRTSSVEFSLQHSRTPEIQKCVKYIDSKCEERTLSPDLIYYAVFAIVRIKQINTKAHK
;
A
#
# COMPACT_ATOMS: atom_id res chain seq x y z
N GLY A 1 -2.35 -15.36 -23.01
CA GLY A 1 -1.36 -15.71 -24.05
C GLY A 1 0.06 -15.46 -23.55
N MET A 2 1.06 -16.10 -24.15
CA MET A 2 2.48 -16.02 -23.77
C MET A 2 2.99 -14.57 -23.63
N PHE A 3 2.51 -13.68 -24.50
CA PHE A 3 2.82 -12.24 -24.46
C PHE A 3 2.41 -11.55 -23.14
N GLY A 4 1.25 -11.91 -22.57
CA GLY A 4 0.80 -11.33 -21.30
C GLY A 4 1.65 -11.76 -20.10
N ILE A 5 2.19 -12.99 -20.13
CA ILE A 5 3.09 -13.51 -19.08
C ILE A 5 4.44 -12.78 -19.13
N ILE A 6 4.96 -12.53 -20.33
CA ILE A 6 6.20 -11.79 -20.55
C ILE A 6 6.06 -10.35 -20.02
N LEU A 7 4.98 -9.66 -20.38
CA LEU A 7 4.72 -8.29 -19.91
C LEU A 7 4.56 -8.22 -18.38
N ASN A 8 3.83 -9.17 -17.78
CA ASN A 8 3.67 -9.23 -16.33
C ASN A 8 5.02 -9.46 -15.63
N THR A 9 5.83 -10.40 -16.13
CA THR A 9 7.16 -10.69 -15.58
C THR A 9 8.07 -9.46 -15.64
N LEU A 10 8.07 -8.76 -16.78
CA LEU A 10 8.84 -7.53 -16.95
C LEU A 10 8.39 -6.44 -15.97
N TYR A 11 7.08 -6.26 -15.80
CA TYR A 11 6.52 -5.31 -14.84
C TYR A 11 7.02 -5.56 -13.42
N TRP A 12 7.01 -6.81 -12.96
CA TRP A 12 7.49 -7.18 -11.61
C TRP A 12 8.98 -6.89 -11.41
N TRP A 13 9.79 -7.04 -12.46
CA TRP A 13 11.22 -6.72 -12.44
C TRP A 13 11.52 -5.21 -12.45
N VAL A 14 10.74 -4.44 -13.21
CA VAL A 14 10.94 -2.98 -13.34
C VAL A 14 10.40 -2.22 -12.12
N ARG A 15 9.33 -2.71 -11.49
CA ARG A 15 8.69 -2.08 -10.32
C ARG A 15 9.65 -1.68 -9.18
N PRO A 16 10.61 -2.52 -8.71
CA PRO A 16 11.56 -2.11 -7.67
C PRO A 16 12.46 -0.95 -8.11
N ILE A 17 12.86 -0.89 -9.39
CA ILE A 17 13.71 0.18 -9.92
C ILE A 17 12.93 1.50 -9.92
N VAL A 18 11.72 1.50 -10.46
CA VAL A 18 10.84 2.69 -10.48
C VAL A 18 10.57 3.17 -9.05
N LYS A 19 10.29 2.24 -8.13
CA LYS A 19 10.09 2.57 -6.71
C LYS A 19 11.32 3.25 -6.10
N TRP A 20 12.51 2.73 -6.40
CA TRP A 20 13.77 3.29 -5.91
C TRP A 20 14.00 4.71 -6.45
N VAL A 21 13.84 4.91 -7.76
CA VAL A 21 13.97 6.23 -8.41
C VAL A 21 13.01 7.22 -7.78
N LEU A 22 11.72 6.88 -7.69
CA LEU A 22 10.71 7.76 -7.10
C LEU A 22 10.98 8.04 -5.63
N ARG A 23 11.49 7.07 -4.86
CA ARG A 23 11.87 7.30 -3.46
C ARG A 23 13.04 8.27 -3.36
N ARG A 24 14.00 8.23 -4.29
CA ARG A 24 15.14 9.15 -4.29
C ARG A 24 14.73 10.57 -4.66
N THR A 25 13.82 10.73 -5.62
CA THR A 25 13.37 12.05 -6.10
C THR A 25 12.33 12.68 -5.17
N THR A 26 11.29 11.94 -4.78
CA THR A 26 10.18 12.47 -3.97
C THR A 26 10.43 12.39 -2.46
N ARG A 27 11.36 11.53 -2.01
CA ARG A 27 11.54 11.15 -0.60
C ARG A 27 10.31 10.52 0.06
N LEU A 28 9.28 10.16 -0.72
CA LEU A 28 8.07 9.51 -0.26
C LEU A 28 8.15 7.99 -0.50
N CYS A 29 7.46 7.19 0.32
CA CYS A 29 7.19 5.80 -0.01
C CYS A 29 6.05 5.68 -1.05
N GLU A 30 5.87 4.51 -1.66
CA GLU A 30 4.79 4.30 -2.65
C GLU A 30 3.42 4.63 -2.07
N LEU A 31 3.12 4.13 -0.87
CA LEU A 31 1.84 4.35 -0.20
C LEU A 31 1.59 5.84 0.07
N GLN A 32 2.62 6.60 0.48
CA GLN A 32 2.53 8.05 0.63
C GLN A 32 2.24 8.76 -0.69
N ARG A 33 2.92 8.36 -1.78
CA ARG A 33 2.67 8.96 -3.09
C ARG A 33 1.23 8.75 -3.55
N ILE A 34 0.66 7.56 -3.32
CA ILE A 34 -0.74 7.28 -3.61
C ILE A 34 -1.66 8.17 -2.77
N CYS A 35 -1.45 8.18 -1.45
CA CYS A 35 -2.30 8.96 -0.55
C CYS A 35 -2.30 10.47 -0.83
N TYR A 36 -1.17 11.02 -1.31
CA TYR A 36 -0.98 12.46 -1.49
C TYR A 36 -1.17 12.92 -2.94
N GLY A 37 -0.97 12.03 -3.91
CA GLY A 37 -1.02 12.36 -5.34
C GLY A 37 -2.34 11.99 -6.03
N GLU A 38 -3.13 11.07 -5.47
CA GLU A 38 -4.40 10.65 -6.07
C GLU A 38 -5.60 11.33 -5.40
N TYR A 39 -6.60 11.70 -6.20
CA TYR A 39 -7.87 12.22 -5.70
C TYR A 39 -8.60 11.19 -4.84
N LYS A 40 -9.31 11.66 -3.81
CA LYS A 40 -10.12 10.79 -2.96
C LYS A 40 -11.18 10.08 -3.81
N GLY A 41 -11.31 8.77 -3.66
CA GLY A 41 -12.28 7.97 -4.39
C GLY A 41 -11.76 6.57 -4.69
N THR A 42 -12.43 5.89 -5.62
CA THR A 42 -12.20 4.50 -5.99
C THR A 42 -10.77 4.23 -6.45
N LEU A 43 -10.19 5.12 -7.27
CA LEU A 43 -8.83 4.99 -7.77
C LEU A 43 -7.82 4.90 -6.62
N ARG A 44 -7.87 5.86 -5.70
CA ARG A 44 -6.98 5.90 -4.54
C ARG A 44 -7.16 4.69 -3.63
N THR A 45 -8.40 4.29 -3.39
CA THR A 45 -8.69 3.11 -2.56
C THR A 45 -8.09 1.85 -3.18
N SER A 46 -8.33 1.60 -4.47
CA SER A 46 -7.79 0.43 -5.18
C SER A 46 -6.25 0.44 -5.22
N SER A 47 -5.63 1.60 -5.46
CA SER A 47 -4.17 1.77 -5.41
C SER A 47 -3.60 1.48 -4.02
N VAL A 48 -4.26 1.94 -2.95
CA VAL A 48 -3.87 1.68 -1.55
C VAL A 48 -3.96 0.18 -1.24
N GLU A 49 -5.09 -0.45 -1.55
CA GLU A 49 -5.31 -1.89 -1.37
C GLU A 49 -4.22 -2.70 -2.09
N PHE A 50 -3.99 -2.40 -3.37
CA PHE A 50 -2.95 -3.05 -4.15
C PHE A 50 -1.55 -2.88 -3.55
N SER A 51 -1.21 -1.67 -3.08
CA SER A 51 0.08 -1.40 -2.44
C SER A 51 0.27 -2.18 -1.14
N LEU A 52 -0.77 -2.30 -0.32
CA LEU A 52 -0.76 -3.05 0.93
C LEU A 52 -0.68 -4.57 0.69
N GLN A 53 -1.53 -5.11 -0.19
CA GLN A 53 -1.54 -6.53 -0.59
C GLN A 53 -0.23 -6.99 -1.22
N HIS A 54 0.52 -6.11 -1.88
CA HIS A 54 1.82 -6.41 -2.49
C HIS A 54 3.01 -5.87 -1.70
N SER A 55 2.81 -5.54 -0.42
CA SER A 55 3.89 -5.10 0.47
C SER A 55 4.85 -6.26 0.74
N ARG A 56 6.17 -6.02 0.61
CA ARG A 56 7.21 -6.98 1.00
C ARG A 56 7.45 -7.05 2.52
N THR A 57 6.74 -6.24 3.29
CA THR A 57 6.87 -6.17 4.77
C THR A 57 5.89 -7.17 5.40
N PRO A 58 6.37 -8.23 6.08
CA PRO A 58 5.51 -9.30 6.64
C PRO A 58 4.45 -8.80 7.61
N GLU A 59 4.77 -7.80 8.43
CA GLU A 59 3.88 -7.20 9.42
C GLU A 59 2.65 -6.57 8.76
N ILE A 60 2.84 -5.96 7.58
CA ILE A 60 1.75 -5.35 6.81
C ILE A 60 0.86 -6.45 6.22
N GLN A 61 1.45 -7.53 5.70
CA GLN A 61 0.68 -8.67 5.19
C GLN A 61 -0.16 -9.34 6.30
N LYS A 62 0.40 -9.48 7.50
CA LYS A 62 -0.33 -9.97 8.68
C LYS A 62 -1.47 -9.03 9.05
N CYS A 63 -1.22 -7.72 9.05
CA CYS A 63 -2.23 -6.71 9.36
C CYS A 63 -3.39 -6.74 8.36
N VAL A 64 -3.12 -6.82 7.05
CA VAL A 64 -4.16 -6.94 6.01
C VAL A 64 -4.99 -8.20 6.21
N LYS A 65 -4.35 -9.38 6.35
CA LYS A 65 -5.05 -10.64 6.58
C LYS A 65 -5.93 -10.63 7.84
N TYR A 66 -5.46 -9.97 8.90
CA TYR A 66 -6.21 -9.83 10.14
C TYR A 66 -7.43 -8.90 9.97
N ILE A 67 -7.29 -7.81 9.22
CA ILE A 67 -8.43 -6.95 8.88
C ILE A 67 -9.45 -7.73 8.05
N ASP A 68 -9.00 -8.46 7.02
CA ASP A 68 -9.86 -9.26 6.16
C ASP A 68 -10.67 -10.29 6.95
N SER A 69 -10.02 -11.01 7.89
CA SER A 69 -10.72 -11.99 8.73
C SER A 69 -11.79 -11.33 9.62
N LYS A 70 -11.53 -10.13 10.14
CA LYS A 70 -12.49 -9.38 10.96
C LYS A 70 -13.65 -8.81 10.14
N CYS A 71 -13.42 -8.50 8.87
CA CYS A 71 -14.48 -8.17 7.93
C CYS A 71 -15.39 -9.39 7.67
N GLU A 72 -14.81 -10.56 7.42
CA GLU A 72 -15.56 -11.82 7.19
C GLU A 72 -16.40 -12.21 8.41
N GLU A 73 -15.83 -12.09 9.61
CA GLU A 73 -16.52 -12.30 10.88
C GLU A 73 -17.57 -11.23 11.21
N ARG A 74 -17.61 -10.12 10.46
CA ARG A 74 -18.43 -8.92 10.75
C ARG A 74 -18.16 -8.33 12.14
N THR A 75 -16.93 -8.44 12.63
CA THR A 75 -16.47 -7.95 13.94
C THR A 75 -15.48 -6.78 13.83
N LEU A 76 -15.36 -6.18 12.64
CA LEU A 76 -14.49 -5.03 12.40
C LEU A 76 -14.92 -3.84 13.27
N SER A 77 -14.00 -3.32 14.09
CA SER A 77 -14.25 -2.17 14.96
C SER A 77 -13.48 -0.92 14.51
N PRO A 78 -13.98 0.30 14.82
CA PRO A 78 -13.26 1.54 14.55
C PRO A 78 -11.86 1.58 15.19
N ASP A 79 -11.72 1.05 16.41
CA ASP A 79 -10.44 0.99 17.12
C ASP A 79 -9.42 0.12 16.39
N LEU A 80 -9.86 -1.04 15.89
CA LEU A 80 -9.00 -1.93 15.10
C LEU A 80 -8.49 -1.22 13.85
N ILE A 81 -9.38 -0.53 13.12
CA ILE A 81 -9.01 0.27 11.95
C ILE A 81 -7.98 1.33 12.33
N TYR A 82 -8.21 2.05 13.44
CA TYR A 82 -7.28 3.07 13.94
C TYR A 82 -5.89 2.49 14.22
N TYR A 83 -5.81 1.39 14.96
CA TYR A 83 -4.53 0.74 15.28
C TYR A 83 -3.84 0.17 14.04
N ALA A 84 -4.59 -0.39 13.08
CA ALA A 84 -4.04 -0.86 11.83
C ALA A 84 -3.42 0.28 11.01
N VAL A 85 -4.15 1.40 10.86
CA VAL A 85 -3.65 2.60 10.18
C VAL A 85 -2.41 3.14 10.89
N PHE A 86 -2.44 3.23 12.23
CA PHE A 86 -1.31 3.68 13.02
C PHE A 86 -0.06 2.81 12.82
N ALA A 87 -0.22 1.48 12.87
CA ALA A 87 0.86 0.53 12.63
C ALA A 87 1.44 0.68 11.21
N ILE A 88 0.59 0.80 10.18
CA ILE A 88 1.02 0.99 8.79
C ILE A 88 1.80 2.29 8.63
N VAL A 89 1.31 3.40 9.20
CA VAL A 89 1.99 4.71 9.21
C VAL A 89 3.38 4.60 9.82
N ARG A 90 3.49 3.92 10.97
CA ARG A 90 4.77 3.68 11.67
C ARG A 90 5.74 2.84 10.86
N ILE A 91 5.29 1.68 10.35
CA ILE A 91 6.11 0.73 9.60
C ILE A 91 6.60 1.34 8.29
N LYS A 92 5.73 2.06 7.57
CA LYS A 92 6.06 2.73 6.31
C LYS A 92 6.77 4.07 6.50
N GLN A 93 6.97 4.51 7.74
CA GLN A 93 7.57 5.81 8.10
C GLN A 93 6.90 6.98 7.36
N ILE A 94 5.56 6.98 7.35
CA ILE A 94 4.78 8.00 6.67
C ILE A 94 4.90 9.32 7.44
N ASN A 95 5.41 10.34 6.79
CA ASN A 95 5.39 11.72 7.26
C ASN A 95 4.01 12.35 7.05
N THR A 96 3.12 12.19 8.04
CA THR A 96 1.76 12.74 8.00
C THR A 96 1.69 14.27 7.93
N LYS A 97 2.77 14.98 8.29
CA LYS A 97 2.85 16.45 8.21
C LYS A 97 3.17 16.97 6.80
N ALA A 98 3.58 16.10 5.89
CA ALA A 98 3.92 16.49 4.52
C ALA A 98 2.68 16.68 3.63
N HIS A 99 1.52 16.18 4.06
CA HIS A 99 0.25 16.40 3.36
C HIS A 99 -0.27 17.79 3.71
N LYS A 100 -0.49 18.64 2.70
CA LYS A 100 -1.11 19.96 2.84
C LYS A 100 -2.64 19.84 2.90
#